data_AF-A0A9E2N938-F1
#
_entry.id   AF-A0A9E2N938-F1
#
_cell.length_a   1.000
_cell.length_b   1.000
_cell.length_c   1.000
_cell.angle_alpha   90.00
_cell.angle_beta   90.00
_cell.angle_gamma   90.00
#
_symmetry.space_group_name_H-M   'P 1'
#
loop_
_entity.id
_entity.type
_entity.pdbx_description
1 polymer ?
#
loop_
_entity_poly.entity_id
_entity_poly.type
_entity_poly.pdbx_seq_one_letter_code
_entity_poly.pdbx_strand_id
1 'polypeptide(L)'
;LALLAGRRVHVFAAKGGWALDGSLQSKIVAMVLAMAAEIERDLISQRTKAALATKRAQGVRLGRPPGPGASKLDKHRDEIIELLALGVMKHRVAARFETTPTNLRHWLKKRKIKIDPA
;
A
#
# COMPACT_ATOMS: atom_id res chain seq x y z
N LEU A 1 14.81 4.72 -18.93
CA LEU A 1 15.08 4.88 -20.39
C LEU A 1 13.93 5.57 -21.12
N ALA A 2 12.70 5.06 -21.03
CA ALA A 2 11.53 5.68 -21.68
C ALA A 2 11.36 7.19 -21.38
N LEU A 3 11.57 7.59 -20.11
CA LEU A 3 11.49 9.00 -19.69
C LEU A 3 12.56 9.90 -20.33
N LEU A 4 13.75 9.37 -20.60
CA LEU A 4 14.86 10.12 -21.21
C LEU A 4 14.66 10.28 -22.72
N ALA A 5 14.11 9.25 -23.37
CA ALA A 5 13.73 9.30 -24.78
C ALA A 5 12.71 10.41 -25.05
N GLY A 6 11.71 10.58 -24.17
CA GLY A 6 10.71 11.66 -24.27
C GLY A 6 11.29 13.07 -24.08
N ARG A 7 12.51 13.18 -23.51
CA ARG A 7 13.20 14.46 -23.27
C ARG A 7 14.34 14.72 -24.28
N ARG A 8 14.46 13.90 -25.33
CA ARG A 8 15.56 13.94 -26.31
C ARG A 8 16.96 13.90 -25.65
N VAL A 9 17.10 13.14 -24.57
CA VAL A 9 18.38 12.93 -23.89
C VAL A 9 19.00 11.63 -24.41
N HIS A 10 20.23 11.73 -24.92
CA HIS A 10 21.01 10.59 -25.37
C HIS A 10 21.82 9.99 -24.22
N VAL A 11 21.90 8.67 -24.15
CA VAL A 11 22.65 7.95 -23.12
C VAL A 11 23.79 7.18 -23.76
N PHE A 12 25.01 7.31 -23.23
CA PHE A 12 26.18 6.59 -23.72
C PHE A 12 26.77 5.75 -22.59
N ALA A 13 26.95 4.45 -22.85
CA ALA A 13 27.58 3.55 -21.90
C ALA A 13 29.08 3.49 -22.18
N ALA A 14 29.88 4.11 -21.31
CA ALA A 14 31.35 4.09 -21.41
C ALA A 14 31.93 2.67 -21.42
N LYS A 15 31.27 1.75 -20.70
CA LYS A 15 31.59 0.32 -20.69
C LYS A 15 30.55 -0.44 -21.50
N GLY A 16 31.00 -1.23 -22.47
CA GLY A 16 30.13 -2.00 -23.36
C GLY A 16 29.79 -1.30 -24.68
N GLY A 17 30.18 -0.04 -24.86
CA GLY A 17 30.19 0.62 -26.17
C GLY A 17 28.83 0.82 -26.84
N TRP A 18 27.74 0.82 -26.08
CA TRP A 18 26.39 1.03 -26.62
C TRP A 18 25.85 2.42 -26.28
N ALA A 19 24.94 2.89 -27.13
CA ALA A 19 24.30 4.19 -27.00
C ALA A 19 22.78 4.09 -27.15
N LEU A 20 22.07 5.02 -26.52
CA LEU A 20 20.65 5.26 -26.70
C LEU A 20 20.45 6.63 -27.34
N ASP A 21 20.77 6.71 -28.62
CA ASP A 21 20.83 7.93 -29.41
C ASP A 21 19.71 8.05 -30.48
N GLY A 22 18.89 7.02 -30.65
CA GLY A 22 17.82 6.98 -31.65
C GLY A 22 18.17 6.22 -32.92
N SER A 23 19.43 5.76 -33.07
CA SER A 23 19.87 4.84 -34.13
C SER A 23 19.12 3.50 -34.11
N LEU A 24 19.19 2.72 -35.20
CA LEU A 24 18.61 1.38 -35.24
C LEU A 24 19.18 0.47 -34.13
N GLN A 25 20.49 0.55 -33.91
CA GLN A 25 21.20 -0.18 -32.86
C GLN A 25 20.66 0.20 -31.49
N SER A 26 20.46 1.49 -31.22
CA SER A 26 19.88 1.94 -29.95
C SER A 26 18.46 1.41 -29.70
N LYS A 27 17.64 1.29 -30.74
CA LYS A 27 16.27 0.75 -30.63
C LYS A 27 16.30 -0.72 -30.26
N ILE A 28 17.21 -1.51 -30.85
CA ILE A 28 17.40 -2.92 -30.52
C ILE A 28 17.84 -3.06 -29.06
N VAL A 29 18.85 -2.28 -28.63
CA VAL A 29 19.33 -2.30 -27.24
C VAL A 29 18.21 -1.93 -26.26
N ALA A 30 17.44 -0.87 -26.56
CA ALA A 30 16.30 -0.48 -25.74
C ALA A 30 15.24 -1.58 -25.63
N MET A 31 14.96 -2.29 -26.72
CA MET A 31 14.00 -3.39 -26.74
C MET A 31 14.47 -4.59 -25.90
N VAL A 32 15.74 -4.98 -26.02
CA VAL A 32 16.32 -6.05 -25.20
C VAL A 32 16.30 -5.68 -23.73
N LEU A 33 16.65 -4.44 -23.38
CA LEU A 33 16.61 -3.96 -21.99
C LEU A 33 15.17 -3.91 -21.43
N ALA A 34 14.20 -3.52 -22.26
CA ALA A 34 12.80 -3.54 -21.87
C ALA A 34 12.31 -4.97 -21.60
N MET A 35 12.62 -5.91 -22.49
CA MET A 35 12.31 -7.33 -22.33
C MET A 35 12.99 -7.93 -21.10
N ALA A 36 14.28 -7.63 -20.89
CA ALA A 36 15.01 -8.09 -19.71
C ALA A 36 14.37 -7.58 -18.41
N ALA A 37 13.98 -6.30 -18.37
CA ALA A 37 13.30 -5.72 -17.21
C ALA A 37 11.92 -6.35 -16.94
N GLU A 38 11.20 -6.75 -17.98
CA GLU A 38 9.92 -7.46 -17.86
C GLU A 38 10.13 -8.87 -17.29
N ILE A 39 11.06 -9.64 -17.85
CA ILE A 39 11.41 -10.97 -17.38
C ILE A 39 11.87 -10.93 -15.91
N GLU A 40 12.74 -9.99 -15.55
CA GLU A 40 13.22 -9.84 -14.17
C GLU A 40 12.06 -9.59 -13.20
N ARG A 41 11.13 -8.70 -13.56
CA ARG A 41 9.94 -8.40 -12.75
C ARG A 41 9.10 -9.65 -12.54
N ASP A 42 8.91 -10.45 -13.59
CA ASP A 42 8.15 -11.70 -13.52
C ASP A 42 8.85 -12.73 -12.64
N LEU A 43 10.16 -12.89 -12.76
CA LEU A 43 10.94 -13.79 -11.90
C LEU A 43 10.85 -13.39 -10.43
N ILE A 44 10.93 -12.09 -10.10
CA ILE A 44 10.76 -11.58 -8.73
C ILE A 44 9.34 -11.87 -8.21
N SER A 45 8.33 -11.65 -9.04
CA SER A 45 6.93 -11.93 -8.73
C SER A 45 6.71 -13.42 -8.45
N GLN A 46 7.22 -14.29 -9.33
CA GLN A 46 7.15 -15.74 -9.18
C GLN A 46 7.82 -16.21 -7.89
N ARG A 47 9.04 -15.73 -7.60
CA ARG A 47 9.77 -16.07 -6.36
C ARG A 47 8.97 -15.69 -5.12
N THR A 48 8.39 -14.49 -5.10
CA THR A 48 7.59 -14.01 -3.96
C THR A 48 6.32 -14.84 -3.79
N LYS A 49 5.61 -15.14 -4.89
CA LYS A 49 4.41 -15.98 -4.87
C LYS A 49 4.71 -17.39 -4.38
N ALA A 50 5.82 -17.99 -4.83
CA ALA A 50 6.27 -19.31 -4.39
C ALA A 50 6.54 -19.31 -2.87
N ALA A 51 7.30 -18.34 -2.37
CA ALA A 51 7.57 -18.22 -0.94
C ALA A 51 6.29 -18.05 -0.09
N LEU A 52 5.33 -17.23 -0.56
CA LEU A 52 4.03 -17.08 0.11
C LEU A 52 3.20 -18.36 0.06
N ALA A 53 3.23 -19.11 -1.05
CA ALA A 53 2.56 -20.39 -1.17
C ALA A 53 3.13 -21.42 -0.18
N THR A 54 4.46 -21.52 -0.07
CA THR A 54 5.13 -22.36 0.94
C THR A 54 4.72 -21.97 2.36
N LYS A 55 4.70 -20.66 2.68
CA LYS A 55 4.25 -20.19 4.00
C LYS A 55 2.79 -20.55 4.28
N ARG A 56 1.88 -20.39 3.32
CA ARG A 56 0.49 -20.84 3.46
C ARG A 56 0.39 -22.35 3.70
N ALA A 57 1.14 -23.16 2.96
CA ALA A 57 1.17 -24.62 3.12
C ALA A 57 1.71 -25.05 4.49
N GLN A 58 2.66 -24.30 5.05
CA GLN A 58 3.15 -24.46 6.43
C GLN A 58 2.14 -23.99 7.50
N GLY A 59 0.93 -23.58 7.12
CA GLY A 59 -0.09 -23.08 8.04
C GLY A 59 0.14 -21.63 8.50
N VAL A 60 1.15 -20.93 7.97
CA VAL A 60 1.39 -19.53 8.30
C VAL A 60 0.29 -18.68 7.67
N ARG A 61 -0.49 -18.02 8.52
CA ARG A 61 -1.52 -17.08 8.08
C ARG A 61 -0.87 -15.84 7.46
N LEU A 62 -1.25 -15.55 6.22
CA LEU A 62 -0.83 -14.34 5.51
C LEU A 62 -1.89 -13.23 5.62
N GLY A 63 -1.46 -11.98 5.44
CA GLY A 63 -2.33 -10.82 5.44
C GLY A 63 -2.68 -10.32 6.85
N ARG A 64 -3.73 -9.49 6.94
CA ARG A 64 -4.12 -8.85 8.19
C ARG A 64 -4.59 -9.89 9.23
N PRO A 65 -4.10 -9.84 10.48
CA PRO A 65 -4.61 -10.69 11.56
C PRO A 65 -6.12 -10.51 11.77
N PRO A 66 -6.83 -11.56 12.23
CA PRO A 66 -8.25 -11.49 12.51
C PRO A 66 -8.51 -10.60 13.73
N GLY A 67 -9.71 -10.04 13.81
CA GLY A 67 -10.18 -9.28 14.97
C GLY A 67 -10.19 -7.76 14.79
N PRO A 68 -10.42 -7.02 15.89
CA PRO A 68 -10.57 -5.58 15.83
C PRO A 68 -9.29 -4.87 15.35
N GLY A 69 -8.12 -5.46 15.63
CA GLY A 69 -6.81 -4.86 15.41
C GLY A 69 -6.61 -3.61 16.29
N ALA A 70 -5.37 -3.17 16.43
CA ALA A 70 -5.09 -1.88 17.06
C ALA A 70 -5.73 -0.76 16.24
N SER A 71 -6.42 0.15 16.93
CA SER A 71 -6.98 1.38 16.37
C SER A 71 -6.34 2.56 17.08
N LYS A 72 -6.08 3.65 16.35
CA LYS A 72 -5.65 4.91 16.96
C LYS A 72 -6.67 5.44 17.99
N LEU A 73 -7.94 5.10 17.83
CA LEU A 73 -9.02 5.47 18.73
C LEU A 73 -8.99 4.72 20.07
N ASP A 74 -8.26 3.59 20.15
CA ASP A 74 -8.19 2.81 21.40
C ASP A 74 -7.54 3.63 22.54
N LYS A 75 -6.63 4.55 22.22
CA LYS A 75 -5.99 5.46 23.19
C LYS A 75 -6.93 6.53 23.75
N HIS A 76 -7.97 6.87 23.00
CA HIS A 76 -8.94 7.93 23.33
C HIS A 76 -10.30 7.35 23.70
N ARG A 77 -10.34 6.08 24.10
CA ARG A 77 -11.57 5.33 24.28
C ARG A 77 -12.54 6.04 25.22
N ASP A 78 -12.05 6.44 26.38
CA ASP A 78 -12.90 6.97 27.44
C ASP A 78 -13.40 8.39 27.09
N GLU A 79 -12.54 9.23 26.52
CA GLU A 79 -12.89 10.54 25.98
C GLU A 79 -13.95 10.44 24.87
N ILE A 80 -13.82 9.46 23.96
CA ILE A 80 -14.82 9.21 22.90
C ILE A 80 -16.16 8.80 23.50
N ILE A 81 -16.16 7.95 24.52
CA ILE A 81 -17.40 7.50 25.18
C ILE A 81 -18.07 8.69 25.89
N GLU A 82 -17.31 9.49 26.62
CA GLU A 82 -17.80 10.68 27.32
C GLU A 82 -18.43 11.68 26.34
N LEU A 83 -17.74 12.03 25.25
CA LEU A 83 -18.27 12.95 24.25
C LEU A 83 -19.58 12.44 23.64
N LEU A 84 -19.68 11.15 23.40
CA LEU A 84 -20.88 10.56 22.81
C LEU A 84 -22.03 10.43 23.83
N ALA A 85 -21.74 10.21 25.11
CA ALA A 85 -22.72 10.25 26.19
C ALA A 85 -23.28 11.66 26.42
N LEU A 86 -22.45 12.70 26.24
CA LEU A 86 -22.86 14.10 26.21
C LEU A 86 -23.67 14.50 24.95
N GLY A 87 -24.00 13.54 24.08
CA GLY A 87 -24.78 13.78 22.87
C GLY A 87 -24.00 14.47 21.73
N VAL A 88 -22.66 14.56 21.81
CA VAL A 88 -21.86 15.14 20.74
C VAL A 88 -22.01 14.31 19.47
N MET A 89 -22.30 14.97 18.36
CA MET A 89 -22.53 14.32 17.08
C MET A 89 -21.29 13.52 16.63
N LYS A 90 -21.50 12.26 16.23
CA LYS A 90 -20.44 11.31 15.80
C LYS A 90 -19.51 11.87 14.75
N HIS A 91 -19.98 12.74 13.85
CA HIS A 91 -19.12 13.37 12.84
C HIS A 91 -18.13 14.36 13.45
N ARG A 92 -18.52 15.12 14.49
CA ARG A 92 -17.61 16.02 15.21
C ARG A 92 -16.60 15.27 16.05
N VAL A 93 -17.04 14.20 16.71
CA VAL A 93 -16.14 13.28 17.43
C VAL A 93 -15.12 12.68 16.46
N ALA A 94 -15.57 12.19 15.31
CA ALA A 94 -14.68 11.64 14.29
C ALA A 94 -13.67 12.69 13.79
N ALA A 95 -14.11 13.93 13.53
CA ALA A 95 -13.23 15.02 13.11
C ALA A 95 -12.17 15.36 14.18
N ARG A 96 -12.54 15.41 15.46
CA ARG A 96 -11.63 15.67 16.58
C ARG A 96 -10.48 14.66 16.65
N PHE A 97 -10.74 13.39 16.36
CA PHE A 97 -9.73 12.32 16.35
C PHE A 97 -9.19 12.01 14.94
N GLU A 98 -9.35 12.95 14.00
CA GLU A 98 -8.87 12.89 12.62
C GLU A 98 -9.26 11.58 11.91
N THR A 99 -10.48 11.13 12.14
CA THR A 99 -10.98 9.88 11.57
C THR A 99 -12.28 10.09 10.84
N THR A 100 -12.69 9.10 10.06
CA THR A 100 -13.97 9.15 9.35
C THR A 100 -15.11 8.69 10.28
N PRO A 101 -16.32 9.23 10.12
CA PRO A 101 -17.50 8.77 10.87
C PRO A 101 -17.76 7.26 10.68
N THR A 102 -17.42 6.74 9.50
CA THR A 102 -17.48 5.30 9.19
C THR A 102 -16.48 4.50 10.02
N ASN A 103 -15.24 4.96 10.15
CA ASN A 103 -14.25 4.28 11.01
C ASN A 103 -14.67 4.33 12.48
N LEU A 104 -15.13 5.49 12.98
CA LEU A 104 -15.63 5.62 14.36
C LEU A 104 -16.81 4.65 14.62
N ARG A 105 -17.79 4.57 13.71
CA ARG A 105 -18.91 3.63 13.80
C ARG A 105 -18.44 2.17 13.79
N HIS A 106 -17.52 1.82 12.90
CA HIS A 106 -16.93 0.47 12.85
C HIS A 106 -16.16 0.14 14.12
N TRP A 107 -15.45 1.11 14.68
CA TRP A 107 -14.71 0.97 15.93
C TRP A 107 -15.66 0.70 17.09
N LEU A 108 -16.72 1.50 17.26
CA LEU A 108 -17.77 1.29 18.27
C LEU A 108 -18.38 -0.12 18.16
N LYS A 109 -18.79 -0.53 16.95
CA LYS A 109 -19.35 -1.86 16.70
C LYS A 109 -18.36 -2.98 17.05
N LYS A 110 -17.10 -2.84 16.63
CA LYS A 110 -16.05 -3.85 16.89
C LYS A 110 -15.71 -3.98 18.37
N ARG A 111 -15.77 -2.90 19.15
CA ARG A 111 -15.50 -2.90 20.60
C ARG A 111 -16.77 -3.15 21.44
N LYS A 112 -17.92 -3.37 20.80
CA LYS A 112 -19.23 -3.58 21.46
C LYS A 112 -19.59 -2.47 22.45
N ILE A 113 -19.19 -1.23 22.14
CA ILE A 113 -19.51 -0.07 22.98
C ILE A 113 -20.95 0.34 22.69
N LYS A 114 -21.81 0.22 23.71
CA LYS A 114 -23.15 0.79 23.71
C LYS A 114 -23.08 2.17 24.37
N ILE A 115 -23.81 3.13 23.80
CA ILE A 115 -23.87 4.49 24.31
C ILE A 115 -25.34 4.74 24.52
N ASP A 116 -25.75 4.80 25.77
CA ASP A 116 -27.09 5.23 26.12
C ASP A 116 -27.08 6.77 26.08
N PRO A 117 -27.93 7.39 25.23
CA PRO A 117 -28.07 8.83 25.24
C PRO A 117 -28.66 9.26 26.59
N ALA A 118 -28.10 10.32 27.17
CA ALA A 118 -28.75 11.08 28.22
C ALA A 118 -29.98 11.83 27.69
#